data_AF-A0A147DTC1-F1
#
_entry.id   AF-A0A147DTC1-F1
#
_cell.length_a   1.000
_cell.length_b   1.000
_cell.length_c   1.000
_cell.angle_alpha   90.00
_cell.angle_beta   90.00
_cell.angle_gamma   90.00
#
_symmetry.space_group_name_H-M   'P 1'
#
loop_
_entity.id
_entity.type
_entity.pdbx_description
1 polymer ?
#
loop_
_entity_poly.entity_id
_entity_poly.type
_entity_poly.pdbx_seq_one_letter_code
_entity_poly.pdbx_strand_id
1 'polypeptide(L)'
;MREELEAVLQAHRVTPLPDGVDRASACDPELPSAEIVGWATLVAAGVPLSATEQDRLADTAANAFALIALLPVGARPYFARLGLIATLASALAVGEPAQR
;
A
#
# COMPACT_ATOMS: atom_id res chain seq x y z
N MET A 1 -1.23 -2.53 14.35
CA MET A 1 -0.98 -1.77 13.11
C MET A 1 0.35 -2.11 12.46
N ARG A 2 1.52 -2.03 13.15
CA ARG A 2 2.80 -2.45 12.56
C ARG A 2 2.84 -3.93 12.15
N GLU A 3 2.50 -4.83 13.06
CA GLU A 3 2.41 -6.28 12.79
C GLU A 3 1.42 -6.60 11.65
N GLU A 4 0.34 -5.84 11.56
CA GLU A 4 -0.66 -5.97 10.49
C GLU A 4 -0.10 -5.52 9.14
N LEU A 5 0.62 -4.39 9.10
CA LEU A 5 1.31 -3.93 7.91
C LEU A 5 2.35 -4.96 7.44
N GLU A 6 3.14 -5.50 8.37
CA GLU A 6 4.13 -6.55 8.08
C GLU A 6 3.48 -7.81 7.52
N ALA A 7 2.34 -8.24 8.10
CA ALA A 7 1.60 -9.40 7.62
C ALA A 7 1.07 -9.19 6.19
N VAL A 8 0.50 -8.02 5.89
CA VAL A 8 -0.03 -7.71 4.55
C VAL A 8 1.11 -7.55 3.54
N LEU A 9 2.22 -6.93 3.90
CA LEU A 9 3.43 -6.85 3.07
C LEU A 9 4.00 -8.23 2.77
N GLN A 10 4.08 -9.11 3.78
CA GLN A 10 4.55 -10.48 3.60
C GLN A 10 3.62 -11.26 2.67
N ALA A 11 2.30 -11.14 2.82
CA ALA A 11 1.33 -11.74 1.91
C ALA A 11 1.47 -11.21 0.48
N HIS A 12 1.70 -9.89 0.32
CA HIS A 12 1.97 -9.28 -0.98
C HIS A 12 3.30 -9.77 -1.59
N ARG A 13 4.33 -10.00 -0.77
CA ARG A 13 5.62 -10.50 -1.26
C ARG A 13 5.55 -11.95 -1.74
N VAL A 14 4.87 -12.81 -0.97
CA VAL A 14 4.75 -14.25 -1.27
C VAL A 14 3.78 -14.48 -2.41
N THR A 15 2.68 -13.74 -2.44
CA THR A 15 1.63 -13.87 -3.44
C THR A 15 1.24 -12.48 -3.96
N PRO A 16 2.02 -11.87 -4.87
CA PRO A 16 1.79 -10.49 -5.33
C PRO A 16 0.40 -10.26 -5.93
N LEU A 17 -0.13 -11.27 -6.62
CA LEU A 17 -1.48 -11.27 -7.17
C LEU A 17 -2.37 -12.14 -6.29
N PRO A 18 -3.45 -11.60 -5.69
CA PRO A 18 -4.47 -12.42 -5.04
C PRO A 18 -5.04 -13.48 -5.99
N ASP A 19 -5.58 -14.56 -5.42
CA ASP A 19 -6.17 -15.65 -6.21
C ASP A 19 -7.29 -15.12 -7.14
N GLY A 20 -7.24 -15.55 -8.40
CA GLY A 20 -8.19 -15.14 -9.43
C GLY A 20 -7.90 -13.78 -10.08
N VAL A 21 -6.82 -13.08 -9.69
CA VAL A 21 -6.39 -11.83 -10.36
C VAL A 21 -5.48 -12.15 -11.54
N ASP A 22 -5.90 -11.77 -12.74
CA ASP A 22 -5.05 -11.83 -13.94
C ASP A 22 -3.97 -10.73 -13.90
N ARG A 23 -2.73 -11.10 -14.21
CA ARG A 23 -1.58 -10.18 -14.25
C ARG A 23 -1.81 -9.03 -15.23
N ALA A 24 -2.43 -9.29 -16.39
CA ALA A 24 -2.72 -8.23 -17.36
C ALA A 24 -3.73 -7.20 -16.83
N SER A 25 -4.60 -7.61 -15.90
CA SER A 25 -5.58 -6.74 -15.25
C SER A 25 -5.02 -5.98 -14.04
N ALA A 26 -3.90 -6.43 -13.47
CA ALA A 26 -3.24 -5.83 -12.32
C ALA A 26 -2.14 -4.82 -12.71
N CYS A 27 -1.62 -4.90 -13.93
CA CYS A 27 -0.69 -3.91 -14.50
C CYS A 27 -1.43 -2.67 -14.98
N ASP A 28 -2.02 -1.91 -14.06
CA ASP A 28 -2.38 -0.53 -14.34
C ASP A 28 -1.11 0.33 -14.22
N PRO A 29 -0.62 0.94 -15.32
CA PRO A 29 0.58 1.77 -15.30
C PRO A 29 0.40 3.09 -14.52
N GLU A 30 -0.83 3.50 -14.22
CA GLU A 30 -1.13 4.76 -13.53
C GLU A 30 -1.09 4.63 -12.00
N LEU A 31 -1.11 3.40 -11.45
CA LEU A 31 -1.10 3.17 -10.01
C LEU A 31 0.32 2.89 -9.48
N PRO A 32 0.83 3.67 -8.49
CA PRO A 32 2.21 3.60 -8.03
C PRO A 32 2.44 2.42 -7.07
N SER A 33 2.14 1.20 -7.51
CA SER A 33 2.23 -0.04 -6.70
C SER A 33 3.62 -0.25 -6.08
N ALA A 34 4.69 -0.02 -6.85
CA ALA A 34 6.06 -0.12 -6.35
C ALA A 34 6.39 0.96 -5.31
N GLU A 35 5.85 2.16 -5.46
CA GLU A 35 6.06 3.28 -4.53
C GLU A 35 5.36 3.01 -3.19
N ILE A 36 4.10 2.55 -3.23
CA ILE A 36 3.33 2.14 -2.05
C ILE A 36 4.08 1.07 -1.26
N VAL A 37 4.51 0.00 -1.92
CA VAL A 37 5.20 -1.12 -1.28
C VAL A 37 6.57 -0.67 -0.74
N GLY A 38 7.27 0.21 -1.46
CA GLY A 38 8.54 0.80 -1.03
C GLY A 38 8.40 1.59 0.28
N TRP A 39 7.50 2.58 0.31
CA TRP A 39 7.25 3.37 1.53
C TRP A 39 6.74 2.53 2.69
N ALA A 40 5.82 1.60 2.42
CA ALA A 40 5.32 0.70 3.44
C ALA A 40 6.42 -0.19 4.04
N THR A 41 7.37 -0.64 3.23
CA THR A 41 8.54 -1.41 3.71
C THR A 41 9.43 -0.56 4.61
N LEU A 42 9.67 0.72 4.25
CA LEU A 42 10.44 1.65 5.08
C LEU A 42 9.75 1.89 6.42
N VAL A 43 8.43 2.16 6.41
CA VAL A 43 7.63 2.36 7.62
C VAL A 43 7.65 1.12 8.50
N ALA A 44 7.47 -0.08 7.93
CA ALA A 44 7.56 -1.35 8.67
C ALA A 44 8.95 -1.59 9.28
N ALA A 45 10.02 -1.12 8.63
CA ALA A 45 11.38 -1.15 9.16
C ALA A 45 11.69 -0.07 10.21
N GLY A 46 10.74 0.85 10.50
CA GLY A 46 10.94 1.96 11.42
C GLY A 46 11.77 3.11 10.82
N VAL A 47 11.92 3.14 9.49
CA VAL A 47 12.62 4.22 8.79
C VAL A 47 11.63 5.38 8.58
N PRO A 48 11.94 6.60 9.08
CA PRO A 48 11.04 7.73 8.93
C PRO A 48 10.96 8.17 7.46
N LEU A 49 9.74 8.46 7.01
CA LEU A 49 9.49 9.11 5.72
C LEU A 49 9.61 10.63 5.86
N SER A 50 10.06 11.31 4.81
CA SER A 50 9.99 12.77 4.73
C SER A 50 8.54 13.26 4.68
N ALA A 51 8.29 14.53 5.02
CA ALA A 51 6.94 15.11 4.97
C ALA A 51 6.28 14.94 3.59
N THR A 52 7.04 15.15 2.50
CA THR A 52 6.54 14.96 1.14
C THR A 52 6.17 13.51 0.83
N GLU A 53 6.92 12.54 1.34
CA GLU A 53 6.59 11.12 1.18
C GLU A 53 5.38 10.72 2.03
N GLN A 54 5.24 11.29 3.23
CA GLN A 54 4.06 11.09 4.07
C GLN A 54 2.79 11.63 3.39
N ASP A 55 2.85 12.84 2.82
CA ASP A 55 1.74 13.46 2.09
C ASP A 55 1.35 12.61 0.87
N ARG A 56 2.34 12.19 0.06
CA ARG A 56 2.07 11.34 -1.10
C ARG A 56 1.51 9.97 -0.73
N LEU A 57 1.99 9.37 0.36
CA LEU A 57 1.48 8.10 0.85
C LEU A 57 0.01 8.24 1.32
N ALA A 58 -0.32 9.33 2.01
CA ALA A 58 -1.69 9.64 2.42
C ALA A 58 -2.62 9.86 1.21
N ASP A 59 -2.18 10.66 0.22
CA ASP A 59 -2.92 10.89 -1.02
C ASP A 59 -3.13 9.58 -1.78
N THR A 60 -2.10 8.74 -1.86
CA THR A 60 -2.18 7.44 -2.53
C THR A 60 -3.14 6.50 -1.82
N ALA A 61 -3.15 6.49 -0.48
CA ALA A 61 -4.10 5.71 0.30
C ALA A 61 -5.55 6.14 0.04
N ALA A 62 -5.81 7.46 0.01
CA ALA A 62 -7.13 7.99 -0.31
C ALA A 62 -7.58 7.64 -1.74
N ASN A 63 -6.66 7.77 -2.70
CA ASN A 63 -6.94 7.50 -4.12
C ASN A 63 -7.11 6.01 -4.42
N ALA A 64 -6.35 5.13 -3.76
CA ALA A 64 -6.42 3.69 -3.99
C ALA A 64 -7.84 3.15 -3.77
N PHE A 65 -8.53 3.59 -2.71
CA PHE A 65 -9.91 3.16 -2.46
C PHE A 65 -10.93 3.80 -3.40
N ALA A 66 -10.74 5.08 -3.78
CA ALA A 66 -11.61 5.74 -4.73
C ALA A 66 -11.57 5.07 -6.11
N LEU A 67 -10.40 4.58 -6.53
CA LEU A 67 -10.20 3.95 -7.83
C LEU A 67 -10.74 2.51 -7.89
N ILE A 68 -10.80 1.77 -6.78
CA ILE A 68 -11.30 0.36 -6.76
C ILE A 68 -12.69 0.22 -7.39
N ALA A 69 -13.58 1.20 -7.22
CA ALA A 69 -14.92 1.17 -7.81
C ALA A 69 -14.90 1.24 -9.35
N LEU A 70 -13.88 1.89 -9.93
CA LEU A 70 -13.71 2.11 -11.36
C LEU A 70 -12.95 0.96 -12.05
N LEU A 71 -12.29 0.10 -11.27
CA LEU A 71 -11.46 -0.97 -11.79
C LEU A 71 -12.27 -2.23 -12.16
N PRO A 72 -11.78 -3.03 -13.13
CA PRO A 72 -12.37 -4.33 -13.46
C PRO A 72 -12.50 -5.21 -12.22
N VAL A 73 -13.62 -5.93 -12.08
CA VAL A 73 -13.92 -6.74 -10.89
C VAL A 73 -12.79 -7.70 -10.54
N GLY A 74 -12.18 -8.33 -11.54
CA GLY A 74 -11.06 -9.26 -11.36
C GLY A 74 -9.76 -8.62 -10.85
N ALA A 75 -9.60 -7.30 -10.95
CA ALA A 75 -8.42 -6.59 -10.46
C ALA A 75 -8.62 -5.99 -9.06
N ARG A 76 -9.87 -5.75 -8.64
CA ARG A 76 -10.21 -5.11 -7.36
C ARG A 76 -9.53 -5.73 -6.14
N PRO A 77 -9.40 -7.06 -5.99
CA PRO A 77 -8.72 -7.65 -4.83
C PRO A 77 -7.26 -7.20 -4.70
N TYR A 78 -6.55 -7.03 -5.83
CA TYR A 78 -5.16 -6.58 -5.82
C TYR A 78 -5.07 -5.13 -5.35
N PHE A 79 -5.90 -4.25 -5.91
CA PHE A 79 -5.91 -2.83 -5.54
C PHE A 79 -6.46 -2.58 -4.13
N ALA A 80 -7.39 -3.41 -3.64
CA ALA A 80 -7.82 -3.39 -2.25
C ALA A 80 -6.67 -3.71 -1.28
N ARG A 81 -5.81 -4.68 -1.63
CA ARG A 81 -4.61 -4.97 -0.85
C ARG A 81 -3.63 -3.80 -0.84
N LEU A 82 -3.39 -3.16 -1.99
CA LEU A 82 -2.54 -1.98 -2.07
C LEU A 82 -3.09 -0.81 -1.25
N GLY A 83 -4.40 -0.57 -1.31
CA GLY A 83 -5.07 0.45 -0.48
C GLY A 83 -4.90 0.16 1.01
N LEU A 84 -5.06 -1.10 1.44
CA LEU A 84 -4.82 -1.50 2.81
C LEU A 84 -3.37 -1.25 3.25
N ILE A 85 -2.38 -1.63 2.42
CA ILE A 85 -0.96 -1.35 2.67
C ILE A 85 -0.71 0.15 2.85
N ALA A 86 -1.21 0.96 1.92
CA ALA A 86 -1.02 2.41 1.93
C ALA A 86 -1.65 3.06 3.18
N THR A 87 -2.87 2.66 3.57
CA THR A 87 -3.54 3.17 4.76
C THR A 87 -2.80 2.83 6.04
N LEU A 88 -2.38 1.56 6.20
CA LEU A 88 -1.64 1.13 7.38
C LEU A 88 -0.29 1.86 7.49
N ALA A 89 0.43 1.97 6.37
CA ALA A 89 1.70 2.68 6.32
C ALA A 89 1.53 4.18 6.60
N SER A 90 0.51 4.83 6.04
CA SER A 90 0.21 6.25 6.27
C SER A 90 -0.06 6.53 7.75
N ALA A 91 -0.91 5.73 8.38
CA ALA A 91 -1.24 5.90 9.79
C ALA A 91 -0.03 5.68 10.73
N LEU A 92 0.87 4.77 10.38
CA LEU A 92 2.11 4.54 11.15
C LEU A 92 3.15 5.64 10.91
N ALA A 93 3.23 6.18 9.69
CA ALA A 93 4.18 7.23 9.34
C ALA A 93 3.93 8.56 10.09
N VAL A 94 2.67 8.82 10.45
CA VAL A 94 2.26 9.98 11.27
C VAL A 94 2.34 9.69 12.78
N GLY A 95 2.25 8.41 13.16
CA GLY A 95 1.94 7.98 14.53
C GLY A 95 3.13 7.63 15.43
N GLU A 96 4.35 7.49 14.91
CA GLU A 96 5.52 7.24 15.77
C GLU A 96 6.23 8.55 16.12
N PRO A 97 6.06 9.08 17.36
CA PRO A 97 7.03 10.03 17.86
C PRO A 97 8.38 9.32 17.87
N ALA A 98 9.38 9.93 17.22
CA ALA A 98 10.76 9.46 17.25
C ALA A 98 11.12 9.07 18.70
N GLN A 99 11.36 7.79 18.94
CA GLN A 99 11.93 7.36 20.21
C GLN A 99 13.29 8.05 20.34
N ARG A 100 13.34 9.01 21.26
CA ARG A 100 14.55 9.75 21.65
C ARG A 100 15.53 8.84 22.35
#